data_AF-A0A3M2D396-F1
#
_entry.id   AF-A0A3M2D396-F1
#
_cell.length_a   1.000
_cell.length_b   1.000
_cell.length_c   1.000
_cell.angle_alpha   90.00
_cell.angle_beta   90.00
_cell.angle_gamma   90.00
#
_symmetry.space_group_name_H-M   'P 1'
#
loop_
_entity.id
_entity.type
_entity.pdbx_description
1 polymer ?
#
loop_
_entity_poly.entity_id
_entity_poly.type
_entity_poly.pdbx_seq_one_letter_code
_entity_poly.pdbx_strand_id
1 'polypeptide(L)'
;MKITPLDIQHKVFGLQLRGYHRQQVDQFLETLAETVEELIKENGALKERLTQKEEEIQALKKKRNVAHEHPDFHAKLCRSSQARR
;
A
#
# COMPACT_ATOMS: atom_id res chain seq x y z
N MET A 1 -14.96 -7.79 -7.25
CA MET A 1 -16.29 -7.15 -7.35
C MET A 1 -16.20 -5.80 -6.66
N LYS A 2 -16.64 -4.71 -7.29
CA LYS A 2 -16.59 -3.37 -6.70
C LYS A 2 -18.02 -2.94 -6.41
N ILE A 3 -18.52 -3.33 -5.24
CA ILE A 3 -19.67 -2.65 -4.65
C ILE A 3 -19.10 -1.38 -4.03
N THR A 4 -19.59 -0.21 -4.45
CA THR A 4 -19.19 1.07 -3.85
C THR A 4 -20.07 1.38 -2.64
N PRO A 5 -19.61 2.21 -1.68
CA PRO A 5 -20.47 2.70 -0.59
C PRO A 5 -21.79 3.30 -1.10
N LEU A 6 -21.74 4.00 -2.24
CA LEU A 6 -22.91 4.58 -2.90
C LEU A 6 -23.90 3.51 -3.40
N ASP A 7 -23.37 2.40 -3.94
CA ASP A 7 -24.22 1.27 -4.36
C ASP A 7 -24.91 0.59 -3.19
N ILE A 8 -24.29 0.60 -2.00
CA ILE A 8 -24.87 0.07 -0.76
C ILE A 8 -26.03 0.95 -0.30
N GLN A 9 -25.83 2.28 -0.27
CA GLN A 9 -26.88 3.24 0.13
C GLN A 9 -28.08 3.23 -0.82
N HIS A 10 -27.84 3.11 -2.12
CA HIS A 10 -28.92 3.11 -3.13
C HIS A 10 -29.51 1.71 -3.40
N LYS A 11 -29.15 0.70 -2.61
CA LYS A 11 -29.64 -0.66 -2.83
C LYS A 11 -31.12 -0.77 -2.47
N VAL A 12 -31.96 -0.99 -3.47
CA VAL A 12 -33.40 -1.26 -3.27
C VAL A 12 -33.64 -2.77 -3.18
N PHE A 13 -34.34 -3.18 -2.12
CA PHE A 13 -34.83 -4.55 -1.95
C PHE A 13 -36.32 -4.65 -2.28
N GLY A 14 -36.71 -5.75 -2.94
CA GLY A 14 -38.12 -6.05 -3.22
C GLY A 14 -38.87 -6.44 -1.94
N LEU A 15 -40.18 -6.17 -1.94
CA LEU A 15 -41.06 -6.55 -0.84
C LEU A 15 -41.52 -8.01 -1.00
N GLN A 16 -41.53 -8.77 0.09
CA GLN A 16 -42.08 -10.12 0.15
C GLN A 16 -42.94 -10.28 1.41
N LEU A 17 -43.91 -11.21 1.39
CA LEU A 17 -44.87 -11.45 2.47
C LEU A 17 -44.19 -11.77 3.83
N ARG A 18 -42.97 -12.29 3.78
CA ARG A 18 -42.06 -12.45 4.93
C ARG A 18 -40.70 -11.87 4.54
N GLY A 19 -40.10 -11.10 5.42
CA GLY A 19 -38.82 -10.46 5.18
C GLY A 19 -38.37 -9.61 6.36
N TYR A 20 -37.19 -9.01 6.23
CA TYR A 20 -36.65 -8.11 7.23
C TYR A 20 -37.42 -6.79 7.28
N HIS A 21 -37.39 -6.16 8.45
CA HIS A 21 -38.01 -4.86 8.64
C HIS A 21 -37.25 -3.80 7.85
N ARG A 22 -37.93 -3.13 6.91
CA ARG A 22 -37.28 -2.20 5.95
C ARG A 22 -36.40 -1.16 6.65
N GLN A 23 -36.91 -0.49 7.69
CA GLN A 23 -36.13 0.53 8.41
C GLN A 23 -34.87 -0.02 9.09
N GLN A 24 -34.88 -1.28 9.55
CA GLN A 24 -33.69 -1.87 10.16
C GLN A 24 -32.65 -2.21 9.10
N VAL A 25 -33.10 -2.66 7.92
CA VAL A 25 -32.23 -2.90 6.78
C VAL A 25 -31.63 -1.58 6.29
N ASP A 26 -32.44 -0.53 6.16
CA ASP A 26 -31.99 0.80 5.73
C ASP A 26 -30.90 1.33 6.68
N GLN A 27 -31.13 1.25 8.00
CA GLN A 27 -30.16 1.69 9.00
C GLN A 27 -28.87 0.85 8.98
N PHE A 28 -28.99 -0.47 8.78
CA PHE A 28 -27.82 -1.33 8.62
C PHE A 28 -27.01 -1.00 7.36
N LEU A 29 -27.68 -0.73 6.24
CA LEU A 29 -27.02 -0.34 4.99
C LEU A 29 -26.27 0.98 5.12
N GLU A 30 -26.81 1.95 5.86
CA GLU A 30 -26.14 3.23 6.13
C GLU A 30 -24.82 3.01 6.88
N THR A 31 -24.86 2.30 8.01
CA THR A 31 -23.66 1.96 8.79
C THR A 31 -22.67 1.11 7.99
N LEU A 32 -23.17 0.17 7.16
CA LEU A 32 -22.32 -0.64 6.31
C LEU A 32 -21.62 0.19 5.24
N ALA A 33 -22.32 1.16 4.64
CA ALA A 33 -21.74 2.07 3.65
C ALA A 33 -20.62 2.92 4.26
N GLU A 34 -20.85 3.48 5.45
CA GLU A 34 -19.84 4.24 6.21
C GLU A 34 -18.61 3.38 6.49
N THR A 35 -18.81 2.17 7.01
CA THR A 35 -17.72 1.22 7.32
C THR A 35 -16.90 0.89 6.06
N VAL A 36 -17.57 0.66 4.93
CA VAL A 36 -16.88 0.35 3.66
C VAL A 36 -16.10 1.56 3.16
N GLU A 37 -16.64 2.77 3.32
CA GLU A 37 -15.92 4.00 2.95
C GLU A 37 -14.65 4.19 3.80
N GLU A 38 -14.74 3.96 5.10
CA GLU A 38 -13.59 3.99 6.01
C GLU A 38 -12.53 2.95 5.60
N LEU A 39 -12.94 1.72 5.33
CA LEU A 39 -12.03 0.66 4.87
C LEU A 39 -11.34 1.02 3.56
N ILE A 40 -12.03 1.68 2.62
CA ILE A 40 -11.43 2.14 1.36
C ILE A 40 -10.36 3.21 1.63
N LYS A 41 -10.65 4.18 2.51
CA LYS A 41 -9.70 5.23 2.91
C LYS A 41 -8.47 4.63 3.58
N GLU A 42 -8.67 3.74 4.55
CA GLU A 42 -7.59 3.05 5.25
C GLU A 42 -6.74 2.20 4.30
N ASN A 43 -7.37 1.46 3.39
CA ASN A 43 -6.65 0.65 2.41
C ASN A 43 -5.79 1.50 1.48
N GLY A 44 -6.29 2.67 1.07
CA GLY A 44 -5.53 3.66 0.30
C GLY A 44 -4.29 4.14 1.07
N ALA A 45 -4.48 4.60 2.31
CA ALA A 45 -3.39 5.08 3.16
C ALA A 45 -2.35 3.98 3.45
N LEU A 46 -2.78 2.73 3.63
CA LEU A 46 -1.87 1.60 3.83
C LEU A 46 -1.05 1.29 2.57
N LYS A 47 -1.65 1.35 1.39
CA LYS A 47 -0.94 1.16 0.11
C LYS A 47 0.08 2.26 -0.14
N GLU A 48 -0.25 3.52 0.18
CA GLU A 48 0.70 4.63 0.10
C GLU A 48 1.90 4.44 1.05
N ARG A 49 1.63 4.03 2.30
CA ARG A 49 2.72 3.72 3.24
C ARG A 49 3.59 2.56 2.77
N LEU A 50 2.96 1.53 2.20
CA LEU A 50 3.66 0.35 1.68
C LEU A 50 4.58 0.74 0.51
N THR A 51 4.07 1.49 -0.45
CA THR A 51 4.86 1.98 -1.60
C THR A 51 6.02 2.86 -1.15
N GLN A 52 5.81 3.80 -0.21
CA GLN A 52 6.89 4.61 0.37
C GLN A 52 7.99 3.75 1.03
N LYS A 53 7.60 2.72 1.79
CA LYS A 53 8.55 1.82 2.46
C LYS A 53 9.30 0.95 1.46
N GLU A 54 8.65 0.49 0.40
CA GLU A 54 9.29 -0.25 -0.69
C GLU A 54 10.33 0.62 -1.40
N GLU A 55 10.02 1.88 -1.69
CA GLU A 55 10.96 2.84 -2.27
C GLU A 55 12.18 3.09 -1.36
N GLU A 56 11.96 3.26 -0.06
CA GLU A 56 13.01 3.41 0.94
C GLU A 56 13.95 2.19 0.96
N ILE A 57 13.37 0.98 0.98
CA ILE A 57 14.12 -0.28 0.92
C ILE A 57 14.92 -0.38 -0.38
N GLN A 58 14.33 -0.02 -1.51
CA GLN A 58 15.02 -0.04 -2.81
C GLN A 58 16.17 0.97 -2.86
N ALA A 59 15.97 2.18 -2.33
CA ALA A 59 17.02 3.19 -2.24
C ALA A 59 18.20 2.72 -1.38
N LEU A 60 17.92 2.12 -0.22
CA LEU A 60 18.95 1.55 0.65
C LEU A 60 19.70 0.38 -0.01
N LYS A 61 18.98 -0.52 -0.69
CA LYS A 61 19.59 -1.62 -1.45
C LYS A 61 20.53 -1.11 -2.55
N LYS A 62 20.12 -0.08 -3.31
CA LYS A 62 20.97 0.57 -4.32
C LYS A 62 22.23 1.15 -3.70
N LYS A 63 22.10 1.92 -2.60
CA LYS A 63 23.25 2.50 -1.88
C LYS A 63 24.24 1.43 -1.40
N ARG A 64 23.73 0.32 -0.85
CA ARG A 64 24.56 -0.81 -0.41
C ARG A 64 25.32 -1.47 -1.56
N ASN A 65 24.66 -1.68 -2.70
CA ASN A 65 25.29 -2.33 -3.85
C ASN A 65 26.37 -1.44 -4.48
N VAL A 66 26.16 -0.13 -4.58
CA VAL A 66 27.17 0.82 -5.05
C VAL A 66 28.41 0.82 -4.13
N ALA A 67 28.21 0.73 -2.80
CA ALA A 67 29.30 0.61 -1.85
C ALA A 67 30.07 -0.73 -1.95
N HIS A 68 29.41 -1.80 -2.40
CA HIS A 68 30.05 -3.10 -2.64
C HIS A 68 30.76 -3.21 -3.99
N GLU A 69 30.38 -2.41 -5.00
CA GLU A 69 31.09 -2.38 -6.30
C GLU A 69 32.40 -1.58 -6.27
N HIS A 70 32.68 -0.86 -5.18
CA HIS A 70 33.91 -0.11 -4.99
C HIS A 70 34.82 -0.60 -3.82
N PRO A 71 35.21 -1.89 -3.70
CA PRO A 71 36.13 -2.31 -2.63
C PRO A 71 37.60 -1.88 -2.82
N ASP A 72 38.06 -1.56 -4.04
CA ASP A 72 39.51 -1.65 -4.34
C ASP A 72 40.16 -0.45 -5.06
N PHE A 73 39.79 0.80 -4.75
CA PHE A 73 40.63 1.93 -5.20
C PHE A 73 41.89 2.12 -4.34
N HIS A 74 41.88 1.66 -3.08
CA HIS A 74 43.01 1.79 -2.17
C HIS A 74 44.17 0.83 -2.53
N ALA A 75 43.89 -0.32 -3.14
CA ALA A 75 44.90 -1.29 -3.56
C ALA A 75 45.66 -0.88 -4.83
N LYS A 76 45.10 -0.02 -5.68
CA LYS A 76 45.68 0.37 -6.98
C LYS A 76 46.74 1.47 -6.85
N LEU A 77 46.65 2.33 -5.83
CA LEU A 77 47.64 3.38 -5.57
C LEU A 77 48.95 2.83 -5.00
N CYS A 78 48.89 1.77 -4.17
CA CYS A 78 50.09 1.20 -3.51
C CYS A 78 51.03 0.44 -4.48
N ARG A 79 50.51 -0.17 -5.55
CA ARG A 79 51.35 -0.85 -6.56
C ARG A 79 52.11 0.12 -7.48
N SER A 80 51.65 1.36 -7.61
CA SER A 80 52.30 2.36 -8.46
C SER A 80 53.51 3.06 -7.82
N SER A 81 53.61 3.05 -6.48
CA SER A 81 54.75 3.61 -5.74
C SER A 81 55.89 2.61 -5.53
N GLN A 82 55.62 1.30 -5.53
CA GLN A 82 56.64 0.25 -5.41
C GLN A 82 57.34 -0.12 -6.73
N ALA A 83 56.77 0.24 -7.89
CA ALA A 83 57.39 -0.01 -9.20
C ALA A 83 58.37 1.09 -9.67
N ARG A 84 58.58 2.15 -8.86
CA ARG A 84 59.54 3.25 -9.13
C ARG A 84 60.75 3.27 -8.18
N ARG A 85 61.03 2.17 -7.48
CA ARG A 85 62.28 1.96 -6.74
C ARG A 85 63.04 0.79 -7.32
#